data_AF-A0A953RCX6-F1
#
_entry.id   AF-A0A953RCX6-F1
#
_cell.length_a   1.000
_cell.length_b   1.000
_cell.length_c   1.000
_cell.angle_alpha   90.00
_cell.angle_beta   90.00
_cell.angle_gamma   90.00
#
_symmetry.space_group_name_H-M   'P 1'
#
loop_
_entity.id
_entity.type
_entity.pdbx_description
1 polymer ?
#
loop_
_entity_poly.entity_id
_entity_poly.type
_entity_poly.pdbx_seq_one_letter_code
_entity_poly.pdbx_strand_id
1 'polypeptide(L)'
;MELTRYLWELYAASDDGRVAIAKPAGVFAGGSSDGEGQGDALFRFRVQIFRGGPDGDPIPIEDEFGDTDVRDDLRTCFSDRVVNDAESAKLLFTELVDKGLNLSFEEDGETRLFGLAGEGYEDVVFGNIEAFSVGLYGMFPEYFVPFLFRTKFDQFSAICRTFNIPISRPPGKTQGRDRALYYLALNEALQEFRRVHQLTPPELIAFLYDFAPRVLAAEQDSELPPPSRVWFTMGGVNNNGDFEFLDEADESSTARWQGNVETRRGDVVLMWCVAPRSYLHSIWRALDDGFADPFFFFYNSMRIGRCIKVPPVCFKEFLGDPVLAKNKSVRAHFQGAGGKPFPLEDYLVLLELLKRKGCGTSTLPVPPPHVFAFG
;
A
#
# COMPACT_ATOMS: atom_id res chain seq x y z
N MET A 1 -19.83 16.34 3.90
CA MET A 1 -19.90 17.53 3.03
C MET A 1 -20.45 17.09 1.68
N GLU A 2 -21.32 17.86 1.06
CA GLU A 2 -21.78 17.57 -0.30
C GLU A 2 -20.92 18.37 -1.29
N LEU A 3 -20.41 17.72 -2.35
CA LEU A 3 -19.74 18.45 -3.42
C LEU A 3 -20.81 19.19 -4.22
N THR A 4 -20.87 20.51 -4.07
CA THR A 4 -21.77 21.32 -4.90
C THR A 4 -21.08 21.72 -6.20
N ARG A 5 -21.87 21.87 -7.26
CA ARG A 5 -21.38 22.36 -8.55
C ARG A 5 -20.68 23.71 -8.43
N TYR A 6 -21.20 24.61 -7.61
CA TYR A 6 -20.59 25.91 -7.35
C TYR A 6 -19.19 25.81 -6.73
N LEU A 7 -19.02 24.95 -5.71
CA LEU A 7 -17.69 24.72 -5.09
C LEU A 7 -16.70 24.15 -6.10
N TRP A 8 -17.15 23.20 -6.92
CA TRP A 8 -16.32 22.60 -7.96
C TRP A 8 -15.91 23.62 -9.02
N GLU A 9 -16.86 24.40 -9.55
CA GLU A 9 -16.59 25.42 -10.57
C GLU A 9 -15.62 26.49 -10.07
N LEU A 10 -15.73 26.90 -8.80
CA LEU A 10 -14.78 27.83 -8.18
C LEU A 10 -13.36 27.24 -8.13
N TYR A 11 -13.24 25.97 -7.73
CA TYR A 11 -11.95 25.28 -7.72
C TYR A 11 -11.41 25.11 -9.13
N ALA A 12 -12.19 24.59 -10.08
CA ALA A 12 -11.77 24.38 -11.47
C ALA A 12 -11.36 25.69 -12.17
N ALA A 13 -11.95 26.83 -11.78
CA ALA A 13 -11.59 28.16 -12.26
C ALA A 13 -10.40 28.80 -11.52
N SER A 14 -9.86 28.16 -10.48
CA SER A 14 -8.63 28.62 -9.81
C SER A 14 -7.37 28.20 -10.59
N ASP A 15 -6.23 28.83 -10.30
CA ASP A 15 -4.95 28.42 -10.89
C ASP A 15 -4.59 26.98 -10.51
N ASP A 16 -4.72 26.63 -9.23
CA ASP A 16 -4.47 25.29 -8.71
C ASP A 16 -5.36 24.25 -9.40
N GLY A 17 -6.66 24.53 -9.52
CA GLY A 17 -7.60 23.61 -10.14
C GLY A 17 -7.34 23.40 -11.62
N ARG A 18 -7.01 24.46 -12.38
CA ARG A 18 -6.61 24.32 -13.79
C ARG A 18 -5.37 23.44 -13.95
N VAL A 19 -4.36 23.64 -13.11
CA VAL A 19 -3.13 22.85 -13.13
C VAL A 19 -3.42 21.39 -12.79
N ALA A 20 -4.23 21.14 -11.76
CA ALA A 20 -4.58 19.79 -11.34
C ALA A 20 -5.40 19.04 -12.40
N ILE A 21 -6.38 19.69 -13.04
CA ILE A 21 -7.22 19.09 -14.09
C ILE A 21 -6.41 18.76 -15.35
N ALA A 22 -5.43 19.60 -15.70
CA ALA A 22 -4.57 19.38 -16.86
C ALA A 22 -3.48 18.30 -16.62
N LYS A 23 -3.23 17.91 -15.36
CA LYS A 23 -2.15 16.98 -15.01
C LYS A 23 -2.52 15.55 -15.43
N PRO A 24 -1.63 14.81 -16.13
CA PRO A 24 -1.85 13.41 -16.43
C PRO A 24 -2.01 12.56 -15.16
N ALA A 25 -2.92 11.59 -15.19
CA ALA A 25 -3.25 10.71 -14.07
C ALA A 25 -2.02 10.13 -13.36
N GLY A 26 -1.07 9.58 -14.12
CA GLY A 26 0.12 8.90 -13.59
C GLY A 26 1.04 9.82 -12.78
N VAL A 27 0.98 11.14 -12.99
CA VAL A 27 1.79 12.11 -12.23
C VAL A 27 1.34 12.21 -10.77
N PHE A 28 0.09 11.87 -10.46
CA PHE A 28 -0.40 11.83 -9.08
C PHE A 28 0.09 10.61 -8.29
N ALA A 29 0.67 9.61 -8.94
CA ALA A 29 1.13 8.39 -8.28
C ALA A 29 2.41 8.60 -7.45
N GLY A 30 3.20 9.65 -7.74
CA GLY A 30 4.47 9.97 -7.07
C GLY A 30 4.36 10.63 -5.69
N GLY A 31 3.21 10.55 -5.03
CA GLY A 31 2.97 11.17 -3.72
C GLY A 31 3.29 10.30 -2.50
N SER A 32 3.90 9.12 -2.66
CA SER A 32 4.63 8.46 -1.57
C SER A 32 5.96 9.20 -1.38
N SER A 33 6.42 9.35 -0.15
CA SER A 33 7.45 10.27 0.33
C SER A 33 8.88 10.12 -0.25
N ASP A 34 9.07 9.52 -1.43
CA ASP A 34 10.38 9.26 -2.01
C ASP A 34 10.45 9.73 -3.47
N GLY A 35 10.94 10.96 -3.66
CA GLY A 35 11.63 11.40 -4.88
C GLY A 35 10.78 11.80 -6.09
N GLU A 36 10.85 13.08 -6.43
CA GLU A 36 10.54 13.59 -7.77
C GLU A 36 11.38 12.82 -8.83
N GLY A 37 10.72 12.01 -9.67
CA GLY A 37 11.37 11.29 -10.78
C GLY A 37 10.91 9.85 -11.03
N GLN A 38 10.10 9.23 -10.16
CA GLN A 38 9.75 7.79 -10.23
C GLN A 38 8.47 7.44 -11.03
N GLY A 39 7.88 8.38 -11.78
CA GLY A 39 6.59 8.16 -12.44
C GLY A 39 6.55 6.92 -13.35
N ASP A 40 7.64 6.60 -14.05
CA ASP A 40 7.69 5.45 -14.97
C ASP A 40 8.05 4.12 -14.29
N ALA A 41 8.68 4.12 -13.12
CA ALA A 41 9.06 2.88 -12.43
C ALA A 41 7.83 2.08 -11.98
N LEU A 42 6.74 2.76 -11.65
CA LEU A 42 5.46 2.15 -11.29
C LEU A 42 4.88 1.25 -12.38
N PHE A 43 5.16 1.58 -13.64
CA PHE A 43 4.57 0.89 -14.79
C PHE A 43 5.50 -0.20 -15.34
N ARG A 44 6.75 -0.28 -14.87
CA ARG A 44 7.74 -1.22 -15.38
C ARG A 44 7.79 -2.51 -14.56
N PHE A 45 7.68 -3.63 -15.27
CA PHE A 45 7.69 -4.96 -14.69
C PHE A 45 8.82 -5.77 -15.29
N ARG A 46 9.58 -6.44 -14.43
CA ARG A 46 10.53 -7.45 -14.86
C ARG A 46 9.82 -8.81 -14.91
N VAL A 47 9.79 -9.42 -16.08
CA VAL A 47 9.00 -10.63 -16.38
C VAL A 47 9.89 -11.74 -16.89
N GLN A 48 9.58 -12.98 -16.51
CA GLN A 48 10.24 -14.17 -17.00
C GLN A 48 9.91 -14.38 -18.49
N ILE A 49 10.92 -14.65 -19.31
CA ILE A 49 10.72 -15.02 -20.72
C ILE A 49 10.54 -16.54 -20.85
N PHE A 50 9.65 -16.93 -21.74
CA PHE A 50 9.32 -18.30 -22.07
C PHE A 50 9.50 -18.54 -23.57
N ARG A 51 9.80 -19.78 -23.94
CA ARG A 51 9.72 -20.28 -25.32
C ARG A 51 8.51 -21.19 -25.48
N GLY A 52 8.02 -21.33 -26.71
CA GLY A 52 6.97 -22.30 -27.02
C GLY A 52 7.41 -23.74 -26.70
N GLY A 53 6.66 -24.45 -25.88
CA GLY A 53 6.89 -25.87 -25.61
C GLY A 53 6.25 -26.78 -26.67
N PRO A 54 6.67 -28.06 -26.72
CA PRO A 54 6.21 -29.03 -27.73
C PRO A 54 4.70 -29.33 -27.66
N ASP A 55 4.06 -29.11 -26.51
CA ASP A 55 2.62 -29.32 -26.30
C ASP A 55 1.81 -28.00 -26.24
N GLY A 56 2.45 -26.86 -26.56
CA GLY A 56 1.85 -25.53 -26.44
C GLY A 56 2.02 -24.88 -25.06
N ASP A 57 2.50 -25.63 -24.06
CA ASP A 57 2.82 -25.10 -22.74
C ASP A 57 4.12 -24.25 -22.80
N PRO A 58 4.11 -23.01 -22.27
CA PRO A 58 5.30 -22.17 -22.27
C PRO A 58 6.38 -22.75 -21.34
N ILE A 59 7.61 -22.87 -21.85
CA ILE A 59 8.77 -23.34 -21.09
C ILE A 59 9.62 -22.13 -20.70
N PRO A 60 9.88 -21.87 -19.40
CA PRO A 60 10.70 -20.75 -18.99
C PRO A 60 12.12 -20.91 -19.52
N ILE A 61 12.70 -19.82 -20.01
CA ILE A 61 14.10 -19.79 -20.39
C ILE A 61 14.90 -19.38 -19.14
N GLU A 62 15.71 -20.30 -18.62
CA GLU A 62 16.47 -20.07 -17.39
C GLU A 62 17.29 -18.77 -17.47
N ASP A 63 17.22 -17.98 -16.39
CA ASP A 63 17.91 -16.70 -16.20
C ASP A 63 17.60 -15.59 -17.23
N GLU A 64 16.58 -15.78 -18.09
CA GLU A 64 16.17 -14.77 -19.08
C GLU A 64 14.93 -13.99 -18.63
N PHE A 65 15.08 -12.68 -18.50
CA PHE A 65 14.03 -11.76 -18.08
C PHE A 65 13.93 -10.59 -19.06
N GLY A 66 12.71 -10.16 -19.35
CA GLY A 66 12.43 -8.91 -20.05
C GLY A 66 11.95 -7.84 -19.08
N ASP A 67 12.16 -6.57 -19.44
CA ASP A 67 11.46 -5.45 -18.82
C ASP A 67 10.32 -5.02 -19.75
N THR A 68 9.13 -4.83 -19.20
CA THR A 68 7.96 -4.39 -19.95
C THR A 68 7.25 -3.22 -19.26
N ASP A 69 6.44 -2.47 -19.99
CA ASP A 69 5.54 -1.45 -19.47
C ASP A 69 4.09 -1.96 -19.50
N VAL A 70 3.46 -2.09 -18.33
CA VAL A 70 2.12 -2.66 -18.22
C VAL A 70 1.08 -1.86 -19.02
N ARG A 71 1.32 -0.56 -19.27
CA ARG A 71 0.41 0.27 -20.08
C ARG A 71 0.48 -0.14 -21.55
N ASP A 72 1.67 -0.50 -22.03
CA ASP A 72 1.90 -0.98 -23.39
C ASP A 72 1.37 -2.42 -23.55
N ASP A 73 1.54 -3.24 -22.51
CA ASP A 73 0.99 -4.60 -22.46
C ASP A 73 -0.54 -4.59 -22.52
N LEU A 74 -1.18 -3.76 -21.69
CA LEU A 74 -2.63 -3.57 -21.71
C LEU A 74 -3.12 -3.11 -23.08
N ARG A 75 -2.43 -2.12 -23.68
CA ARG A 75 -2.76 -1.62 -25.01
C ARG A 75 -2.63 -2.70 -26.08
N THR A 76 -1.62 -3.55 -25.97
CA THR A 76 -1.40 -4.64 -26.93
C THR A 76 -2.46 -5.73 -26.77
N CYS A 77 -2.64 -6.26 -25.56
CA CYS A 77 -3.58 -7.34 -25.26
C CYS A 77 -5.05 -6.95 -25.48
N PHE A 78 -5.39 -5.67 -25.31
CA PHE A 78 -6.77 -5.19 -25.40
C PHE A 78 -7.02 -4.21 -26.55
N SER A 79 -6.11 -4.12 -27.53
CA SER A 79 -6.23 -3.23 -28.70
C SER A 79 -7.52 -3.44 -29.50
N ASP A 80 -7.95 -4.69 -29.65
CA ASP A 80 -9.16 -5.06 -30.39
C ASP A 80 -10.45 -5.03 -29.54
N ARG A 81 -10.37 -4.65 -28.26
CA ARG A 81 -11.52 -4.66 -27.36
C ARG A 81 -12.33 -3.37 -27.49
N VAL A 82 -13.63 -3.53 -27.61
CA VAL A 82 -14.60 -2.43 -27.56
C VAL A 82 -15.18 -2.34 -26.16
N VAL A 83 -14.90 -1.24 -25.46
CA VAL A 83 -15.51 -0.89 -24.17
C VAL A 83 -16.39 0.34 -24.38
N ASN A 84 -17.70 0.14 -24.29
CA ASN A 84 -18.71 1.17 -24.58
C ASN A 84 -19.77 1.30 -23.48
N ASP A 85 -19.68 0.49 -22.43
CA ASP A 85 -20.56 0.53 -21.27
C ASP A 85 -19.86 -0.02 -20.02
N ALA A 86 -20.52 0.09 -18.87
CA ALA A 86 -19.97 -0.38 -17.60
C ALA A 86 -19.80 -1.91 -17.55
N GLU A 87 -20.65 -2.67 -18.23
CA GLU A 87 -20.60 -4.13 -18.23
C GLU A 87 -19.42 -4.65 -19.06
N SER A 88 -19.17 -4.08 -20.25
CA SER A 88 -17.99 -4.39 -21.06
C SER A 88 -16.68 -4.03 -20.35
N ALA A 89 -16.65 -2.92 -19.62
CA ALA A 89 -15.50 -2.54 -18.79
C ALA A 89 -15.27 -3.56 -17.64
N LYS A 90 -16.34 -3.96 -16.97
CA LYS A 90 -16.31 -4.96 -15.90
C LYS A 90 -15.83 -6.32 -16.39
N LEU A 91 -16.32 -6.76 -17.56
CA LEU A 91 -15.89 -8.00 -18.21
C LEU A 91 -14.41 -7.95 -18.58
N LEU A 92 -13.94 -6.84 -19.15
CA LEU A 92 -12.53 -6.65 -19.49
C LEU A 92 -11.63 -6.76 -18.25
N PHE A 93 -11.96 -6.08 -17.15
CA PHE A 93 -11.14 -6.14 -15.93
C PHE A 93 -11.22 -7.52 -15.26
N THR A 94 -12.37 -8.18 -15.31
CA THR A 94 -12.50 -9.55 -14.80
C THR A 94 -11.64 -10.51 -15.63
N GLU A 95 -11.64 -10.36 -16.95
CA GLU A 95 -10.76 -11.12 -17.85
C GLU A 95 -9.28 -10.85 -17.55
N LEU A 96 -8.90 -9.58 -17.31
CA LEU A 96 -7.55 -9.24 -16.87
C LEU A 96 -7.18 -10.01 -15.61
N VAL A 97 -8.01 -9.97 -14.55
CA VAL A 97 -7.72 -10.67 -13.27
C VAL A 97 -7.63 -12.18 -13.47
N ASP A 98 -8.54 -12.76 -14.25
CA ASP A 98 -8.67 -14.22 -14.35
C ASP A 98 -7.66 -14.86 -15.33
N LYS A 99 -7.24 -14.13 -16.38
CA LYS A 99 -6.38 -14.68 -17.45
C LYS A 99 -5.00 -14.04 -17.53
N GLY A 100 -4.83 -12.86 -16.93
CA GLY A 100 -3.62 -12.08 -17.05
C GLY A 100 -3.35 -11.49 -18.43
N LEU A 101 -2.14 -10.98 -18.59
CA LEU A 101 -1.61 -10.43 -19.83
C LEU A 101 -0.61 -11.44 -20.40
N ASN A 102 -0.83 -11.91 -21.62
CA ASN A 102 0.08 -12.81 -22.31
C ASN A 102 0.43 -12.20 -23.67
N LEU A 103 1.73 -12.11 -23.94
CA LEU A 103 2.29 -11.48 -25.13
C LEU A 103 3.29 -12.42 -25.77
N SER A 104 3.28 -12.45 -27.10
CA SER A 104 4.24 -13.20 -27.91
C SER A 104 5.01 -12.26 -28.83
N PHE A 105 6.29 -12.53 -29.04
CA PHE A 105 7.15 -11.80 -29.95
C PHE A 105 8.12 -12.77 -30.62
N GLU A 106 8.62 -12.39 -31.80
CA GLU A 106 9.59 -13.20 -32.54
C GLU A 106 11.01 -12.67 -32.27
N GLU A 107 11.92 -13.57 -31.90
CA GLU A 107 13.33 -13.24 -31.70
C GLU A 107 14.19 -14.39 -32.22
N ASP A 108 15.19 -14.08 -33.05
CA ASP A 108 16.08 -15.06 -33.70
C ASP A 108 15.36 -16.19 -34.48
N GLY A 109 14.13 -15.92 -34.95
CA GLY A 109 13.30 -16.89 -35.68
C GLY A 109 12.55 -17.88 -34.78
N GLU A 110 12.53 -17.63 -33.46
CA GLU A 110 11.75 -18.37 -32.48
C GLU A 110 10.66 -17.48 -31.87
N THR A 111 9.45 -18.03 -31.70
CA THR A 111 8.38 -17.38 -30.93
C THR A 111 8.71 -17.45 -29.44
N ARG A 112 8.89 -16.27 -28.84
CA ARG A 112 9.06 -16.07 -27.41
C ARG A 112 7.79 -15.47 -26.81
N LEU A 113 7.61 -15.72 -25.53
CA LEU A 113 6.40 -15.39 -24.78
C LEU A 113 6.80 -14.76 -23.45
N PHE A 114 6.07 -13.75 -23.02
CA PHE A 114 6.06 -13.37 -21.61
C PHE A 114 4.63 -13.06 -21.19
N GLY A 115 4.35 -13.24 -19.90
CA GLY A 115 3.04 -12.94 -19.39
C GLY A 115 3.06 -12.58 -17.91
N LEU A 116 2.21 -11.62 -17.59
CA LEU A 116 1.75 -11.34 -16.25
C LEU A 116 0.47 -12.15 -16.05
N ALA A 117 0.60 -13.45 -15.77
CA ALA A 117 -0.51 -14.40 -15.69
C ALA A 117 -0.14 -15.62 -14.82
N GLY A 118 -1.12 -16.51 -14.57
CA GLY A 118 -0.90 -17.77 -13.86
C GLY A 118 -1.38 -17.77 -12.41
N GLU A 119 -0.99 -18.80 -11.66
CA GLU A 119 -1.39 -18.95 -10.24
C GLU A 119 -0.83 -17.80 -9.39
N GLY A 120 -1.70 -17.15 -8.62
CA GLY A 120 -1.35 -16.00 -7.78
C GLY A 120 -1.25 -14.68 -8.54
N TYR A 121 -1.64 -14.63 -9.82
CA TYR A 121 -1.64 -13.39 -10.60
C TYR A 121 -2.54 -12.30 -10.01
N GLU A 122 -3.61 -12.67 -9.30
CA GLU A 122 -4.43 -11.72 -8.55
C GLU A 122 -3.62 -10.84 -7.58
N ASP A 123 -2.53 -11.38 -7.01
CA ASP A 123 -1.64 -10.67 -6.10
C ASP A 123 -0.82 -9.61 -6.84
N VAL A 124 -0.45 -9.90 -8.08
CA VAL A 124 0.17 -8.93 -8.99
C VAL A 124 -0.81 -7.81 -9.31
N VAL A 125 -2.07 -8.13 -9.61
CA VAL A 125 -3.09 -7.13 -9.94
C VAL A 125 -3.40 -6.22 -8.75
N PHE A 126 -3.79 -6.77 -7.59
CA PHE A 126 -4.12 -5.92 -6.45
C PHE A 126 -2.88 -5.21 -5.92
N GLY A 127 -1.71 -5.87 -5.92
CA GLY A 127 -0.46 -5.31 -5.42
C GLY A 127 0.07 -4.15 -6.25
N ASN A 128 -0.35 -4.06 -7.51
CA ASN A 128 0.03 -3.03 -8.47
C ASN A 128 -1.19 -2.34 -9.09
N ILE A 129 -2.29 -2.23 -8.33
CA ILE A 129 -3.55 -1.68 -8.85
C ILE A 129 -3.39 -0.27 -9.43
N GLU A 130 -2.43 0.51 -8.92
CA GLU A 130 -2.09 1.85 -9.39
C GLU A 130 -1.66 1.81 -10.86
N ALA A 131 -0.80 0.86 -11.23
CA ALA A 131 -0.29 0.71 -12.59
C ALA A 131 -1.39 0.24 -13.56
N PHE A 132 -2.15 -0.80 -13.18
CA PHE A 132 -3.22 -1.34 -13.99
C PHE A 132 -4.37 -0.34 -14.19
N SER A 133 -4.83 0.33 -13.13
CA SER A 133 -5.93 1.29 -13.21
C SER A 133 -5.56 2.53 -14.04
N VAL A 134 -4.31 3.01 -13.98
CA VAL A 134 -3.82 4.08 -14.85
C VAL A 134 -3.77 3.63 -16.31
N GLY A 135 -3.24 2.43 -16.59
CA GLY A 135 -3.20 1.88 -17.95
C GLY A 135 -4.59 1.76 -18.57
N LEU A 136 -5.54 1.21 -17.82
CA LEU A 136 -6.94 1.07 -18.24
C LEU A 136 -7.63 2.42 -18.42
N TYR A 137 -7.38 3.40 -17.55
CA TYR A 137 -7.85 4.77 -17.74
C TYR A 137 -7.32 5.40 -19.02
N GLY A 138 -6.05 5.17 -19.36
CA GLY A 138 -5.46 5.68 -20.60
C GLY A 138 -6.14 5.15 -21.87
N MET A 139 -6.73 3.96 -21.81
CA MET A 139 -7.46 3.34 -22.91
C MET A 139 -8.95 3.71 -22.91
N PHE A 140 -9.58 3.69 -21.74
CA PHE A 140 -11.03 3.85 -21.59
C PHE A 140 -11.37 4.79 -20.41
N PRO A 141 -11.06 6.10 -20.51
CA PRO A 141 -11.16 7.05 -19.40
C PRO A 141 -12.60 7.29 -18.92
N GLU A 142 -13.60 7.03 -19.77
CA GLU A 142 -15.01 7.13 -19.41
C GLU A 142 -15.48 5.98 -18.50
N TYR A 143 -14.71 4.88 -18.42
CA TYR A 143 -15.12 3.65 -17.74
C TYR A 143 -14.18 3.17 -16.63
N PHE A 144 -12.93 3.63 -16.61
CA PHE A 144 -11.98 3.33 -15.54
C PHE A 144 -11.53 4.59 -14.80
N VAL A 145 -11.23 4.46 -13.51
CA VAL A 145 -10.70 5.55 -12.67
C VAL A 145 -9.36 5.11 -12.10
N PRO A 146 -8.27 5.87 -12.33
CA PRO A 146 -6.97 5.58 -11.72
C PRO A 146 -7.11 5.50 -10.21
N PHE A 147 -6.62 4.42 -9.59
CA PHE A 147 -6.66 4.20 -8.15
C PHE A 147 -5.25 4.24 -7.56
N LEU A 148 -4.86 5.38 -7.00
CA LEU A 148 -3.50 5.70 -6.52
C LEU A 148 -3.44 5.77 -4.99
N PHE A 149 -4.36 5.08 -4.32
CA PHE A 149 -4.48 5.05 -2.86
C PHE A 149 -3.95 3.74 -2.25
N ARG A 150 -3.11 3.00 -2.97
CA ARG A 150 -2.45 1.81 -2.39
C ARG A 150 -1.57 2.26 -1.22
N THR A 151 -1.68 1.58 -0.09
CA THR A 151 -1.12 1.97 1.22
C THR A 151 -1.71 3.25 1.84
N LYS A 152 -2.76 3.80 1.24
CA LYS A 152 -3.45 5.05 1.62
C LYS A 152 -4.97 4.90 1.61
N PHE A 153 -5.48 3.67 1.78
CA PHE A 153 -6.91 3.38 1.76
C PHE A 153 -7.70 4.09 2.88
N ASP A 154 -7.04 4.45 3.99
CA ASP A 154 -7.56 5.35 5.02
C ASP A 154 -7.92 6.74 4.46
N GLN A 155 -7.03 7.32 3.66
CA GLN A 155 -7.23 8.62 3.01
C GLN A 155 -8.39 8.53 2.01
N PHE A 156 -8.40 7.50 1.17
CA PHE A 156 -9.51 7.24 0.26
C PHE A 156 -10.84 7.09 1.02
N SER A 157 -10.85 6.30 2.10
CA SER A 157 -12.04 6.12 2.94
C SER A 157 -12.50 7.43 3.57
N ALA A 158 -11.58 8.31 3.97
CA ALA A 158 -11.90 9.64 4.50
C ALA A 158 -12.52 10.54 3.42
N ILE A 159 -12.01 10.50 2.18
CA ILE A 159 -12.62 11.18 1.02
C ILE A 159 -14.04 10.66 0.81
N CYS A 160 -14.22 9.34 0.71
CA CYS A 160 -15.53 8.74 0.48
C CYS A 160 -16.55 9.13 1.57
N ARG A 161 -16.16 9.06 2.85
CA ARG A 161 -17.02 9.52 3.95
C ARG A 161 -17.33 11.01 3.87
N THR A 162 -16.34 11.83 3.55
CA THR A 162 -16.48 13.28 3.52
C THR A 162 -17.38 13.75 2.39
N PHE A 163 -17.34 13.08 1.24
CA PHE A 163 -18.11 13.44 0.04
C PHE A 163 -19.30 12.51 -0.23
N ASN A 164 -19.66 11.66 0.73
CA ASN A 164 -20.77 10.71 0.65
C ASN A 164 -20.69 9.74 -0.56
N ILE A 165 -19.49 9.30 -0.92
CA ILE A 165 -19.28 8.27 -1.95
C ILE A 165 -19.50 6.90 -1.29
N PRO A 166 -20.52 6.12 -1.69
CA PRO A 166 -20.79 4.84 -1.09
C PRO A 166 -19.71 3.83 -1.54
N ILE A 167 -19.00 3.25 -0.58
CA ILE A 167 -18.05 2.15 -0.82
C ILE A 167 -18.45 0.94 0.01
N SER A 168 -18.28 -0.25 -0.56
CA SER A 168 -18.48 -1.51 0.14
C SER A 168 -17.34 -1.78 1.14
N ARG A 169 -17.48 -2.85 1.93
CA ARG A 169 -16.39 -3.26 2.83
C ARG A 169 -15.32 -4.00 2.01
N PRO A 170 -14.02 -3.75 2.27
CA PRO A 170 -12.95 -4.51 1.65
C PRO A 170 -13.07 -6.03 1.90
N PRO A 171 -12.74 -6.88 0.90
CA PRO A 171 -12.63 -8.33 1.09
C PRO A 171 -11.53 -8.68 2.09
N GLY A 172 -11.63 -9.86 2.71
CA GLY A 172 -10.66 -10.33 3.69
C GLY A 172 -9.28 -10.65 3.09
N LYS A 173 -8.25 -10.64 3.95
CA LYS A 173 -6.84 -10.85 3.58
C LYS A 173 -6.59 -12.05 2.66
N THR A 174 -7.25 -13.17 2.90
CA THR A 174 -7.04 -14.44 2.19
C THR A 174 -7.83 -14.55 0.89
N GLN A 175 -8.65 -13.56 0.56
CA GLN A 175 -9.50 -13.57 -0.63
C GLN A 175 -8.80 -12.85 -1.80
N GLY A 176 -7.66 -13.36 -2.27
CA GLY A 176 -6.80 -12.69 -3.26
C GLY A 176 -7.57 -12.21 -4.50
N ARG A 177 -8.31 -13.11 -5.16
CA ARG A 177 -9.12 -12.77 -6.33
C ARG A 177 -10.18 -11.71 -6.03
N ASP A 178 -10.90 -11.83 -4.92
CA ASP A 178 -11.92 -10.83 -4.55
C ASP A 178 -11.28 -9.47 -4.26
N ARG A 179 -10.08 -9.44 -3.67
CA ARG A 179 -9.31 -8.21 -3.45
C ARG A 179 -8.91 -7.54 -4.77
N ALA A 180 -8.49 -8.30 -5.77
CA ALA A 180 -8.23 -7.76 -7.11
C ALA A 180 -9.50 -7.19 -7.74
N LEU A 181 -10.60 -7.96 -7.73
CA LEU A 181 -11.89 -7.54 -8.28
C LEU A 181 -12.57 -6.41 -7.49
N TYR A 182 -12.16 -6.17 -6.24
CA TYR A 182 -12.71 -5.10 -5.42
C TYR A 182 -12.55 -3.71 -6.08
N TYR A 183 -11.52 -3.53 -6.91
CA TYR A 183 -11.38 -2.33 -7.72
C TYR A 183 -12.62 -2.02 -8.56
N LEU A 184 -13.35 -3.03 -9.08
CA LEU A 184 -14.57 -2.81 -9.84
C LEU A 184 -15.65 -2.08 -9.03
N ALA A 185 -15.84 -2.46 -7.77
CA ALA A 185 -16.82 -1.82 -6.89
C ALA A 185 -16.43 -0.36 -6.58
N LEU A 186 -15.13 -0.10 -6.40
CA LEU A 186 -14.62 1.27 -6.21
C LEU A 186 -14.78 2.10 -7.47
N ASN A 187 -14.43 1.54 -8.61
CA ASN A 187 -14.55 2.17 -9.92
C ASN A 187 -16.00 2.54 -10.23
N GLU A 188 -16.95 1.63 -9.99
CA GLU A 188 -18.38 1.88 -10.16
C GLU A 188 -18.86 3.05 -9.29
N ALA A 189 -18.51 3.06 -8.00
CA ALA A 189 -18.86 4.14 -7.07
C ALA A 189 -18.29 5.50 -7.51
N LEU A 190 -17.05 5.52 -7.99
CA LEU A 190 -16.39 6.73 -8.47
C LEU A 190 -16.96 7.22 -9.81
N GLN A 191 -17.32 6.31 -10.71
CA GLN A 191 -17.99 6.65 -11.97
C GLN A 191 -19.40 7.16 -11.74
N GLU A 192 -20.12 6.63 -10.77
CA GLU A 192 -21.43 7.17 -10.36
C GLU A 192 -21.28 8.59 -9.81
N PHE A 193 -20.33 8.80 -8.89
CA PHE A 193 -20.03 10.13 -8.36
C PHE A 193 -19.70 11.12 -9.49
N ARG A 194 -18.84 10.72 -10.44
CA ARG A 194 -18.51 11.52 -11.62
C ARG A 194 -19.75 11.93 -12.41
N ARG A 195 -20.64 10.97 -12.71
CA ARG A 195 -21.86 11.21 -13.51
C ARG A 195 -22.85 12.12 -12.79
N VAL A 196 -23.10 11.88 -11.50
CA VAL A 196 -24.00 12.70 -10.67
C VAL A 196 -23.52 14.15 -10.61
N HIS A 197 -22.21 14.37 -10.47
CA HIS A 197 -21.61 15.70 -10.39
C HIS A 197 -21.20 16.29 -11.74
N GLN A 198 -21.47 15.59 -12.86
CA GLN A 198 -21.15 16.03 -14.23
C GLN A 198 -19.66 16.35 -14.43
N LEU A 199 -18.78 15.63 -13.73
CA LEU A 199 -17.34 15.79 -13.86
C LEU A 199 -16.85 15.08 -15.12
N THR A 200 -15.94 15.70 -15.85
CA THR A 200 -15.14 15.00 -16.86
C THR A 200 -14.18 14.01 -16.18
N PRO A 201 -13.62 13.01 -16.90
CA PRO A 201 -12.66 12.09 -16.30
C PRO A 201 -11.43 12.79 -15.67
N PRO A 202 -10.79 13.80 -16.31
CA PRO A 202 -9.70 14.55 -15.68
C PRO A 202 -10.13 15.34 -14.44
N GLU A 203 -11.36 15.87 -14.42
CA GLU A 203 -11.91 16.55 -13.24
C GLU A 203 -12.10 15.61 -12.05
N LEU A 204 -12.55 14.38 -12.28
CA LEU A 204 -12.62 13.37 -11.21
C LEU A 204 -11.24 13.07 -10.62
N ILE A 205 -10.20 13.02 -11.45
CA ILE A 205 -8.82 12.79 -10.99
C ILE A 205 -8.34 13.98 -10.14
N ALA A 206 -8.54 15.21 -10.62
CA ALA A 206 -8.21 16.42 -9.85
C ALA A 206 -9.01 16.49 -8.54
N PHE A 207 -10.27 16.03 -8.55
CA PHE A 207 -11.08 15.92 -7.35
C PHE A 207 -10.43 14.98 -6.31
N LEU A 208 -10.08 13.76 -6.73
CA LEU A 208 -9.54 12.72 -5.84
C LEU A 208 -8.15 13.06 -5.29
N TYR A 209 -7.27 13.62 -6.11
CA TYR A 209 -5.84 13.71 -5.80
C TYR A 209 -5.34 15.12 -5.50
N ASP A 210 -6.16 16.15 -5.68
CA ASP A 210 -5.80 17.53 -5.31
C ASP A 210 -6.87 18.17 -4.43
N PHE A 211 -8.10 18.33 -4.92
CA PHE A 211 -9.15 19.04 -4.19
C PHE A 211 -9.52 18.37 -2.86
N ALA A 212 -9.91 17.09 -2.89
CA ALA A 212 -10.38 16.39 -1.70
C ALA A 212 -9.28 16.27 -0.62
N PRO A 213 -8.01 15.95 -0.94
CA PRO A 213 -6.92 16.01 0.03
C PRO A 213 -6.74 17.38 0.68
N ARG A 214 -6.85 18.49 -0.08
CA ARG A 214 -6.75 19.85 0.48
C ARG A 214 -7.89 20.18 1.44
N VAL A 215 -9.11 19.73 1.14
CA VAL A 215 -10.25 19.84 2.05
C VAL A 215 -10.01 19.08 3.35
N LEU A 216 -9.34 17.93 3.28
CA LEU A 216 -9.07 17.05 4.42
C LEU A 216 -7.80 17.40 5.21
N ALA A 217 -6.91 18.24 4.67
CA ALA A 217 -5.62 18.56 5.27
C ALA A 217 -5.71 19.28 6.64
N ALA A 218 -6.91 19.64 7.09
CA ALA A 218 -7.17 20.47 8.27
C ALA A 218 -6.87 19.83 9.64
N GLU A 219 -6.37 18.59 9.73
CA GLU A 219 -6.22 17.89 11.04
C GLU A 219 -4.82 17.35 11.38
N GLN A 220 -3.77 17.66 10.61
CA GLN A 220 -2.50 16.92 10.76
C GLN A 220 -1.46 17.45 11.77
N ASP A 221 -1.69 18.57 12.46
CA ASP A 221 -0.73 19.15 13.42
C ASP A 221 -1.17 19.10 14.90
N SER A 222 -1.91 18.06 15.30
CA SER A 222 -2.19 17.83 16.72
C SER A 222 -1.08 17.00 17.39
N GLU A 223 -0.78 17.26 18.66
CA GLU A 223 0.09 16.36 19.45
C GLU A 223 -0.44 14.92 19.40
N LEU A 224 0.48 13.95 19.39
CA LEU A 224 0.10 12.54 19.47
C LEU A 224 -0.46 12.25 20.87
N PRO A 225 -1.59 11.54 20.98
CA PRO A 225 -2.09 11.13 22.28
C PRO A 225 -1.09 10.17 22.95
N PRO A 226 -1.20 9.96 24.28
CA PRO A 226 -0.45 8.91 24.95
C PRO A 226 -0.68 7.55 24.27
N PRO A 227 0.37 6.70 24.17
CA PRO A 227 0.20 5.37 23.58
C PRO A 227 -0.76 4.53 24.42
N SER A 228 -1.56 3.69 23.77
CA SER A 228 -2.45 2.75 24.45
C SER A 228 -1.92 1.32 24.43
N ARG A 229 -1.12 0.97 23.41
CA ARG A 229 -0.58 -0.38 23.17
C ARG A 229 0.82 -0.34 22.54
N VAL A 230 1.45 -1.51 22.49
CA VAL A 230 2.72 -1.73 21.78
C VAL A 230 2.47 -2.72 20.64
N TRP A 231 2.98 -2.41 19.45
CA TRP A 231 2.89 -3.22 18.25
C TRP A 231 4.29 -3.67 17.82
N PHE A 232 4.39 -4.89 17.30
CA PHE A 232 5.61 -5.40 16.71
C PHE A 232 5.51 -5.37 15.19
N THR A 233 6.50 -4.81 14.52
CA THR A 233 6.58 -4.80 13.06
C THR A 233 7.96 -5.18 12.57
N MET A 234 8.06 -5.50 11.28
CA MET A 234 9.26 -6.07 10.66
C MET A 234 9.71 -5.22 9.48
N GLY A 235 11.02 -5.08 9.30
CA GLY A 235 11.64 -4.43 8.16
C GLY A 235 12.78 -5.24 7.55
N GLY A 236 12.96 -5.09 6.25
CA GLY A 236 13.99 -5.75 5.43
C GLY A 236 13.54 -7.08 4.83
N VAL A 237 12.23 -7.32 4.75
CA VAL A 237 11.70 -8.57 4.19
C VAL A 237 12.06 -8.64 2.70
N ASN A 238 12.71 -9.73 2.29
CA ASN A 238 13.12 -9.96 0.90
C ASN A 238 13.99 -8.85 0.29
N ASN A 239 14.80 -8.15 1.10
CA ASN A 239 15.67 -7.06 0.64
C ASN A 239 14.90 -5.96 -0.12
N ASN A 240 13.72 -5.60 0.37
CA ASN A 240 12.79 -4.64 -0.21
C ASN A 240 13.21 -3.15 -0.09
N GLY A 241 14.45 -2.85 0.28
CA GLY A 241 14.92 -1.47 0.48
C GLY A 241 14.63 -0.86 1.86
N ASP A 242 13.95 -1.60 2.75
CA ASP A 242 13.63 -1.12 4.10
C ASP A 242 14.88 -0.79 4.92
N PHE A 243 15.99 -1.50 4.68
CA PHE A 243 17.21 -1.31 5.48
C PHE A 243 17.85 0.06 5.24
N GLU A 244 17.88 0.49 3.99
CA GLU A 244 18.38 1.79 3.56
C GLU A 244 17.52 2.91 4.17
N PHE A 245 16.19 2.81 4.03
CA PHE A 245 15.25 3.74 4.67
C PHE A 245 15.45 3.78 6.20
N LEU A 246 15.52 2.60 6.83
CA LEU A 246 15.64 2.51 8.27
C LEU A 246 16.98 3.08 8.75
N ASP A 247 18.07 2.91 8.02
CA ASP A 247 19.38 3.46 8.38
C ASP A 247 19.36 4.99 8.43
N GLU A 248 18.76 5.62 7.42
CA GLU A 248 18.64 7.07 7.29
C GLU A 248 17.55 7.68 8.18
N ALA A 249 16.59 6.87 8.66
CA ALA A 249 15.45 7.35 9.41
C ALA A 249 15.80 8.06 10.72
N ASP A 250 15.18 9.23 10.92
CA ASP A 250 15.26 10.09 12.10
C ASP A 250 13.87 10.45 12.65
N GLU A 251 13.83 11.37 13.63
CA GLU A 251 12.58 11.77 14.29
C GLU A 251 11.54 12.43 13.36
N SER A 252 11.99 12.97 12.23
CA SER A 252 11.17 13.63 11.21
C SER A 252 10.69 12.66 10.13
N SER A 253 11.35 11.51 10.01
CA SER A 253 11.02 10.48 9.05
C SER A 253 9.63 9.91 9.30
N THR A 254 8.90 9.70 8.21
CA THR A 254 7.60 9.03 8.24
C THR A 254 7.52 8.01 7.12
N ALA A 255 6.79 6.92 7.35
CA ALA A 255 6.56 5.90 6.33
C ALA A 255 5.20 5.24 6.53
N ARG A 256 4.65 4.67 5.45
CA ARG A 256 3.57 3.69 5.56
C ARG A 256 4.20 2.33 5.81
N TRP A 257 3.67 1.60 6.77
CA TRP A 257 4.24 0.32 7.18
C TRP A 257 3.15 -0.72 7.39
N GLN A 258 3.53 -2.01 7.46
CA GLN A 258 2.63 -3.05 7.92
C GLN A 258 2.14 -2.72 9.35
N GLY A 259 0.82 -2.74 9.54
CA GLY A 259 0.17 -2.45 10.81
C GLY A 259 -0.91 -3.44 11.22
N ASN A 260 -1.80 -3.00 12.12
CA ASN A 260 -2.97 -3.73 12.57
C ASN A 260 -4.18 -2.79 12.61
N VAL A 261 -5.37 -3.28 12.24
CA VAL A 261 -6.62 -2.48 12.31
C VAL A 261 -7.00 -2.01 13.72
N GLU A 262 -6.44 -2.65 14.74
CA GLU A 262 -6.61 -2.24 16.14
C GLU A 262 -5.59 -1.20 16.61
N THR A 263 -4.56 -0.89 15.81
CA THR A 263 -3.60 0.17 16.13
C THR A 263 -4.33 1.50 16.23
N ARG A 264 -4.05 2.26 17.29
CA ARG A 264 -4.53 3.62 17.48
C ARG A 264 -3.42 4.62 17.29
N ARG A 265 -3.76 5.80 16.78
CA ARG A 265 -2.88 6.96 16.73
C ARG A 265 -2.21 7.14 18.08
N GLY A 266 -0.89 7.30 18.08
CA GLY A 266 -0.07 7.42 19.27
C GLY A 266 0.44 6.09 19.83
N ASP A 267 0.00 4.91 19.40
CA ASP A 267 0.57 3.65 19.90
C ASP A 267 2.08 3.52 19.63
N VAL A 268 2.75 2.68 20.44
CA VAL A 268 4.18 2.36 20.27
C VAL A 268 4.34 1.30 19.20
N VAL A 269 5.34 1.46 18.33
CA VAL A 269 5.67 0.49 17.28
C VAL A 269 7.14 0.09 17.39
N LEU A 270 7.40 -1.19 17.62
CA LEU A 270 8.73 -1.78 17.65
C LEU A 270 9.13 -2.20 16.23
N MET A 271 10.23 -1.65 15.73
CA MET A 271 10.77 -1.99 14.42
C MET A 271 11.87 -3.03 14.54
N TRP A 272 11.57 -4.25 14.13
CA TRP A 272 12.52 -5.36 14.08
C TRP A 272 13.09 -5.51 12.67
N CYS A 273 14.43 -5.46 12.55
CA CYS A 273 15.08 -5.80 11.29
C CYS A 273 15.22 -7.32 11.17
N VAL A 274 14.71 -7.89 10.08
CA VAL A 274 14.84 -9.33 9.78
C VAL A 274 16.29 -9.68 9.42
N ALA A 275 16.55 -10.95 9.08
CA ALA A 275 17.86 -11.38 8.63
C ALA A 275 18.33 -10.55 7.42
N PRO A 276 19.62 -10.20 7.33
CA PRO A 276 20.74 -10.67 8.16
C PRO A 276 20.94 -9.90 9.47
N ARG A 277 20.22 -8.80 9.71
CA ARG A 277 20.41 -7.93 10.89
C ARG A 277 19.90 -8.58 12.18
N SER A 278 18.68 -9.11 12.17
CA SER A 278 18.09 -9.88 13.28
C SER A 278 18.17 -9.20 14.65
N TYR A 279 17.79 -7.92 14.72
CA TYR A 279 17.75 -7.13 15.95
C TYR A 279 16.61 -6.12 15.95
N LEU A 280 16.20 -5.69 17.15
CA LEU A 280 15.34 -4.52 17.32
C LEU A 280 16.14 -3.26 16.98
N HIS A 281 15.70 -2.53 15.96
CA HIS A 281 16.42 -1.39 15.41
C HIS A 281 16.00 -0.06 16.03
N SER A 282 14.70 0.14 16.22
CA SER A 282 14.14 1.44 16.61
C SER A 282 12.74 1.31 17.18
N ILE A 283 12.31 2.33 17.91
CA ILE A 283 10.95 2.49 18.43
C ILE A 283 10.31 3.67 17.72
N TRP A 284 9.09 3.50 17.24
CA TRP A 284 8.31 4.49 16.50
C TRP A 284 6.96 4.75 17.17
N ARG A 285 6.24 5.76 16.69
CA ARG A 285 4.84 6.02 17.04
C ARG A 285 3.95 5.84 15.82
N ALA A 286 2.76 5.29 16.02
CA ALA A 286 1.71 5.33 15.01
C ALA A 286 1.19 6.77 14.87
N LEU A 287 1.27 7.34 13.66
CA LEU A 287 0.79 8.69 13.38
C LEU A 287 -0.72 8.75 13.11
N ASP A 288 -1.28 7.62 12.66
CA ASP A 288 -2.70 7.44 12.34
C ASP A 288 -3.18 6.10 12.92
N ASP A 289 -4.50 5.89 12.97
CA ASP A 289 -5.10 4.59 13.24
C ASP A 289 -4.73 3.59 12.14
N GLY A 290 -4.58 2.31 12.51
CA GLY A 290 -4.34 1.27 11.53
C GLY A 290 -5.60 0.90 10.76
N PHE A 291 -5.44 0.50 9.51
CA PHE A 291 -6.54 0.22 8.59
C PHE A 291 -6.24 -0.97 7.68
N ALA A 292 -7.31 -1.53 7.10
CA ALA A 292 -7.21 -2.56 6.07
C ALA A 292 -7.12 -1.89 4.70
N ASP A 293 -6.20 -2.38 3.87
CA ASP A 293 -5.97 -1.97 2.50
C ASP A 293 -6.02 -3.23 1.60
N PRO A 294 -7.08 -3.38 0.79
CA PRO A 294 -7.24 -4.56 -0.05
C PRO A 294 -6.16 -4.67 -1.13
N PHE A 295 -5.44 -3.60 -1.44
CA PHE A 295 -4.41 -3.54 -2.49
C PHE A 295 -2.98 -3.63 -1.93
N PHE A 296 -2.82 -3.68 -0.60
CA PHE A 296 -1.52 -3.85 0.02
C PHE A 296 -1.23 -5.32 0.33
N PHE A 297 -0.03 -5.82 0.00
CA PHE A 297 0.36 -7.21 0.22
C PHE A 297 0.14 -7.67 1.69
N PHE A 298 0.57 -6.85 2.65
CA PHE A 298 0.41 -7.16 4.08
C PHE A 298 -1.02 -6.95 4.61
N TYR A 299 -1.93 -6.44 3.77
CA TYR A 299 -3.35 -6.16 3.98
C TYR A 299 -3.67 -5.10 5.03
N ASN A 300 -2.86 -4.95 6.09
CA ASN A 300 -3.04 -3.91 7.08
C ASN A 300 -1.89 -2.91 7.00
N SER A 301 -2.22 -1.63 7.06
CA SER A 301 -1.25 -0.54 7.03
C SER A 301 -1.49 0.45 8.16
N MET A 302 -0.43 1.17 8.51
CA MET A 302 -0.46 2.35 9.37
C MET A 302 0.64 3.30 8.91
N ARG A 303 0.55 4.58 9.28
CA ARG A 303 1.67 5.50 9.15
C ARG A 303 2.48 5.51 10.44
N ILE A 304 3.79 5.37 10.32
CA ILE A 304 4.74 5.46 11.44
C ILE A 304 5.55 6.76 11.33
N GLY A 305 5.98 7.28 12.47
CA GLY A 305 6.88 8.43 12.57
C GLY A 305 7.46 8.55 13.97
N ARG A 306 8.14 9.67 14.25
CA ARG A 306 8.83 9.91 15.54
C ARG A 306 9.80 8.78 15.88
N CYS A 307 10.66 8.43 14.91
CA CYS A 307 11.65 7.37 15.08
C CYS A 307 12.59 7.70 16.24
N ILE A 308 12.80 6.72 17.12
CA ILE A 308 13.84 6.74 18.15
C ILE A 308 14.72 5.52 17.91
N LYS A 309 15.95 5.78 17.44
CA LYS A 309 16.98 4.75 17.31
C LYS A 309 17.37 4.25 18.70
N VAL A 310 17.50 2.94 18.83
CA VAL A 310 17.92 2.30 20.08
C VAL A 310 19.16 1.45 19.85
N PRO A 311 20.01 1.23 20.88
CA PRO A 311 21.07 0.23 20.77
C PRO A 311 20.50 -1.13 20.34
N PRO A 312 21.10 -1.82 19.35
CA PRO A 312 20.56 -3.08 18.84
C PRO A 312 20.34 -4.11 19.95
N VAL A 313 19.12 -4.64 20.01
CA VAL A 313 18.77 -5.79 20.87
C VAL A 313 18.60 -7.00 19.98
N CYS A 314 19.61 -7.88 19.98
CA CYS A 314 19.67 -9.02 19.09
C CYS A 314 18.72 -10.15 19.53
N PHE A 315 18.37 -11.06 18.63
CA PHE A 315 17.48 -12.18 18.94
C PHE A 315 17.94 -13.02 20.15
N LYS A 316 19.26 -13.22 20.30
CA LYS A 316 19.85 -13.93 21.44
C LYS A 316 19.55 -13.26 22.78
N GLU A 317 19.43 -11.94 22.81
CA GLU A 317 19.08 -11.19 24.03
C GLU A 317 17.60 -11.39 24.40
N PHE A 318 16.70 -11.45 23.42
CA PHE A 318 15.30 -11.83 23.64
C PHE A 318 15.17 -13.25 24.18
N LEU A 319 15.91 -14.20 23.60
CA LEU A 319 15.86 -15.60 24.02
C LEU A 319 16.51 -15.84 25.39
N GLY A 320 17.47 -15.00 25.77
CA GLY A 320 18.18 -15.09 27.05
C GLY A 320 17.39 -14.55 28.25
N ASP A 321 16.35 -13.74 28.02
CA ASP A 321 15.54 -13.19 29.11
C ASP A 321 14.37 -14.14 29.48
N PRO A 322 14.20 -14.49 30.77
CA PRO A 322 13.16 -15.45 31.21
C PRO A 322 11.70 -15.04 30.94
N VAL A 323 11.42 -13.75 30.78
CA VAL A 323 10.09 -13.23 30.45
C VAL A 323 9.91 -13.25 28.94
N LEU A 324 10.83 -12.62 28.20
CA LEU A 324 10.74 -12.52 26.74
C LEU A 324 10.78 -13.89 26.04
N ALA A 325 11.56 -14.85 26.56
CA ALA A 325 11.65 -16.20 26.00
C ALA A 325 10.31 -16.97 26.02
N LYS A 326 9.34 -16.55 26.85
CA LYS A 326 8.00 -17.15 26.90
C LYS A 326 7.07 -16.60 25.82
N ASN A 327 7.36 -15.42 25.28
CA ASN A 327 6.58 -14.79 24.22
C ASN A 327 6.47 -15.72 23.01
N LYS A 328 5.25 -15.91 22.50
CA LYS A 328 4.98 -16.81 21.37
C LYS A 328 5.75 -16.40 20.10
N SER A 329 5.86 -15.10 19.84
CA SER A 329 6.58 -14.55 18.70
C SER A 329 8.08 -14.80 18.85
N VAL A 330 8.67 -14.65 20.04
CA VAL A 330 10.09 -14.97 20.28
C VAL A 330 10.36 -16.46 20.03
N ARG A 331 9.52 -17.36 20.56
CA ARG A 331 9.64 -18.81 20.33
C ARG A 331 9.48 -19.22 18.87
N ALA A 332 8.68 -18.47 18.12
CA ALA A 332 8.52 -18.65 16.68
C ALA A 332 9.58 -17.90 15.85
N HIS A 333 10.68 -17.45 16.45
CA HIS A 333 11.73 -16.67 15.77
C HIS A 333 11.20 -15.45 15.01
N PHE A 334 10.17 -14.82 15.57
CA PHE A 334 9.40 -13.71 15.00
C PHE A 334 8.74 -14.00 13.63
N GLN A 335 8.64 -15.27 13.21
CA GLN A 335 7.94 -15.63 11.98
C GLN A 335 6.46 -15.20 12.04
N GLY A 336 6.07 -14.34 11.10
CA GLY A 336 4.74 -13.75 11.05
C GLY A 336 4.39 -12.90 12.27
N ALA A 337 5.38 -12.28 12.93
CA ALA A 337 5.15 -11.39 14.07
C ALA A 337 4.72 -9.97 13.67
N GLY A 338 4.96 -9.58 12.42
CA GLY A 338 4.59 -8.26 11.90
C GLY A 338 3.09 -7.96 12.05
N GLY A 339 2.78 -6.80 12.61
CA GLY A 339 1.41 -6.36 12.90
C GLY A 339 0.76 -7.02 14.12
N LYS A 340 1.50 -7.79 14.93
CA LYS A 340 0.96 -8.40 16.16
C LYS A 340 1.15 -7.49 17.38
N PRO A 341 0.27 -7.56 18.38
CA PRO A 341 0.47 -6.87 19.64
C PRO A 341 1.71 -7.43 20.34
N PHE A 342 2.48 -6.52 20.95
CA PHE A 342 3.59 -6.86 21.83
C PHE A 342 3.16 -6.59 23.28
N PRO A 343 3.16 -7.59 24.17
CA PRO A 343 2.68 -7.41 25.54
C PRO A 343 3.42 -6.28 26.27
N LEU A 344 2.70 -5.50 27.08
CA LEU A 344 3.30 -4.42 27.87
C LEU A 344 4.37 -4.96 28.83
N GLU A 345 4.13 -6.12 29.45
CA GLU A 345 5.09 -6.79 30.33
C GLU A 345 6.43 -7.08 29.62
N ASP A 346 6.36 -7.56 28.38
CA ASP A 346 7.54 -7.81 27.55
C ASP A 346 8.21 -6.48 27.15
N TYR A 347 7.43 -5.45 26.85
CA TYR A 347 7.96 -4.13 26.51
C TYR A 347 8.73 -3.50 27.67
N LEU A 348 8.23 -3.61 28.90
CA LEU A 348 8.91 -3.12 30.09
C LEU A 348 10.26 -3.83 30.31
N VAL A 349 10.33 -5.15 30.06
CA VAL A 349 11.59 -5.89 30.11
C VAL A 349 12.56 -5.41 29.03
N LEU A 350 12.05 -5.17 27.81
CA LEU A 350 12.85 -4.60 26.73
C LEU A 350 13.42 -3.21 27.10
N LEU A 351 12.64 -2.35 27.75
CA LEU A 351 13.14 -1.06 28.26
C LEU A 351 14.28 -1.25 29.27
N GLU A 352 14.21 -2.25 30.15
CA GLU A 352 15.31 -2.52 31.08
C GLU A 352 16.56 -3.08 30.38
N LEU A 353 16.40 -3.88 29.33
CA LEU A 353 17.53 -4.30 28.49
C LEU A 353 18.20 -3.09 27.82
N LEU A 354 17.40 -2.18 27.25
CA LEU A 354 17.88 -0.94 26.65
C LEU A 354 18.61 -0.05 27.66
N LYS A 355 18.06 0.08 28.87
CA LYS A 355 18.69 0.84 29.96
C LYS A 355 20.05 0.27 30.37
N ARG A 356 20.18 -1.06 30.46
CA ARG A 356 21.47 -1.74 30.71
C ARG A 356 22.50 -1.50 29.61
N LYS A 357 22.04 -1.22 28.38
CA LYS A 357 22.88 -0.85 27.23
C LYS A 357 23.17 0.66 27.15
N GLY A 358 22.82 1.43 28.19
CA GLY A 358 23.08 2.87 28.26
C GLY A 358 22.06 3.75 27.54
N CYS A 359 20.92 3.20 27.11
CA CYS A 359 19.84 3.98 26.52
C CYS A 359 19.06 4.73 27.61
N GLY A 360 18.85 6.04 27.43
CA GLY A 360 17.98 6.84 28.28
C GLY A 360 16.51 6.50 28.04
N THR A 361 15.95 5.56 28.80
CA THR A 361 14.60 5.05 28.56
C THR A 361 13.47 5.92 29.10
N SER A 362 13.77 6.97 29.86
CA SER A 362 12.77 7.87 30.46
C SER A 362 12.00 8.70 29.42
N THR A 363 12.52 8.84 28.20
CA THR A 363 11.88 9.56 27.10
C THR A 363 11.15 8.63 26.13
N LEU A 364 11.27 7.31 26.30
CA LEU A 364 10.59 6.34 25.45
C LEU A 364 9.10 6.28 25.78
N PRO A 365 8.22 6.14 24.77
CA PRO A 365 6.78 6.10 24.98
C PRO A 365 6.39 4.82 25.74
N VAL A 366 5.57 4.94 26.78
CA VAL A 366 5.10 3.80 27.58
C VAL A 366 3.58 3.85 27.70
N PRO A 367 2.86 2.81 27.26
CA PRO A 367 1.43 2.70 27.51
C PRO A 367 1.12 2.64 29.01
N PRO A 368 -0.01 3.20 29.46
CA PRO A 368 -0.43 3.02 30.84
C PRO A 368 -0.64 1.52 31.13
N PRO A 369 -0.34 1.04 32.35
CA PRO A 369 -0.75 -0.30 32.75
C PRO A 369 -2.25 -0.42 32.52
N HIS A 370 -2.71 -1.48 31.85
CA HIS A 370 -4.13 -1.72 31.70
C HIS A 370 -4.78 -1.79 33.09
N VAL A 371 -5.42 -0.70 33.52
CA VAL A 371 -6.44 -0.77 34.56
C VAL A 371 -7.53 -1.62 33.94
N PHE A 372 -7.70 -2.85 34.43
CA PHE A 372 -8.75 -3.75 34.00
C PHE A 372 -10.10 -3.01 34.04
N ALA A 373 -10.55 -2.50 32.90
CA ALA A 373 -11.90 -2.00 32.69
C ALA A 373 -12.67 -3.07 31.93
N PHE A 374 -12.89 -4.20 32.61
CA PHE A 374 -13.97 -5.12 32.31
C PHE A 374 -14.83 -5.19 33.58
N GLY A 375 -15.87 -4.37 33.60
CA GLY A 375 -17.03 -4.48 34.48
C GLY A 375 -18.26 -4.66 33.61
#